data_AF-A0AAV6XW62-F1
#
_entry.id   AF-A0AAV6XW62-F1
#
_cell.length_a   1.000
_cell.length_b   1.000
_cell.length_c   1.000
_cell.angle_alpha   90.00
_cell.angle_beta   90.00
_cell.angle_gamma   90.00
#
_symmetry.space_group_name_H-M   'P 1'
#
loop_
_entity.id
_entity.type
_entity.pdbx_description
1 polymer ?
#
loop_
_entity_poly.entity_id
_entity_poly.type
_entity_poly.pdbx_seq_one_letter_code
_entity_poly.pdbx_strand_id
1 'polypeptide(L)'
;MNSVWALVLIVSLVFHQSSAQKNRDIFQGSWVTDSSYPLYNSTSCPFIQKEFNCLRNGRSDHLYLKYRWQPHSYNLPRFNGGEFLRKNKGKRIMFVGDSLSRNQWQSLLCMLYTAVPGTKYTQTISDEVSTFTFTDFGVKVMLVHTVYLVDVVRESKGRILKLDSIEGGKVWKGIDMLIFNTWHWWNRRGDTQPWDYIEVGGKLYKDMDRVVAFGKAINTWARWVDTNIDPTKTKVLFQGISPSHYNGSSWNEPKAKSCVGQKTPLLGSTYPGGLPPALTVLKGVLSTMKKPVQLLDITNLSLLRKDGHPSIYGLPGMDCSHWCLPGTQVSGQSQPSINICRFSGQDFLRRFQGKRIMFVGDSLSLNQWQSLTCMLHAALPKSNFKLQKTGNLSTIYVPDYNMSLLLSRNAFLVDLVVDAKKGRILKLDSIKNGDSWKGFDMLIFNTWHWWLHKGSQKPWDYIQQGDKLYKDMDRLVAFSEGLKTWSKWVDSNINPSKTQVFFQGISPTHYNGAEWNATKGTTCKGETQPIGGPVYPGGALPPVAVVKGVLSNMTTAVGLLDVTTLSQLRKDGHPSVYGIGGQKGNDCSHWCLAGVPDTWNQLLYGILITDGKSRI
;
A
#
# COMPACT_ATOMS: atom_id res chain seq x y z
N MET A 1 -1.93 -11.91 5.42
CA MET A 1 -2.15 -10.45 5.38
C MET A 1 -3.02 -10.12 6.61
N ASN A 2 -2.59 -9.57 7.77
CA ASN A 2 -3.38 -8.86 8.85
C ASN A 2 -2.58 -8.57 10.13
N SER A 3 -1.73 -7.52 10.19
CA SER A 3 -1.69 -6.61 11.35
C SER A 3 -0.42 -5.82 11.71
N VAL A 4 -0.50 -4.72 12.52
CA VAL A 4 0.55 -3.69 12.89
C VAL A 4 1.94 -4.29 12.95
N TRP A 5 1.98 -5.45 13.55
CA TRP A 5 3.15 -6.10 14.08
C TRP A 5 3.99 -6.77 13.01
N ALA A 6 3.34 -7.26 11.95
CA ALA A 6 4.04 -7.91 10.87
C ALA A 6 4.92 -6.94 10.09
N LEU A 7 4.57 -5.65 10.04
CA LEU A 7 5.36 -4.69 9.28
C LEU A 7 6.60 -4.19 10.01
N VAL A 8 6.56 -4.02 11.33
CA VAL A 8 7.80 -3.66 12.05
C VAL A 8 8.72 -4.87 12.16
N LEU A 9 8.17 -6.09 12.28
CA LEU A 9 8.93 -7.32 12.01
C LEU A 9 9.53 -7.29 10.60
N ILE A 10 8.77 -6.92 9.57
CA ILE A 10 9.18 -6.93 8.14
C ILE A 10 10.17 -5.85 7.75
N VAL A 11 10.01 -4.60 8.20
CA VAL A 11 10.97 -3.51 7.89
C VAL A 11 12.37 -3.89 8.37
N SER A 12 12.44 -4.65 9.47
CA SER A 12 13.68 -5.15 10.04
C SER A 12 14.01 -6.61 9.63
N LEU A 13 13.17 -7.30 8.84
CA LEU A 13 13.40 -8.68 8.30
C LEU A 13 13.58 -8.72 6.78
N VAL A 14 13.25 -7.65 6.05
CA VAL A 14 13.17 -7.62 4.57
C VAL A 14 14.08 -6.57 3.95
N PHE A 15 14.25 -5.43 4.61
CA PHE A 15 15.07 -4.35 4.07
C PHE A 15 16.38 -4.28 4.84
N HIS A 16 17.50 -4.50 4.16
CA HIS A 16 18.70 -3.75 4.49
C HIS A 16 18.27 -2.29 4.38
N GLN A 17 18.09 -1.59 5.51
CA GLN A 17 17.90 -0.15 5.45
C GLN A 17 19.13 0.40 4.73
N SER A 18 18.92 1.01 3.55
CA SER A 18 19.96 1.85 2.96
C SER A 18 20.30 2.94 3.98
N SER A 19 21.53 3.47 3.95
CA SER A 19 21.96 4.54 4.86
C SER A 19 20.99 5.75 4.88
N ALA A 20 20.20 5.94 3.80
CA ALA A 20 19.17 6.95 3.68
C ALA A 20 17.84 6.66 4.43
N GLN A 21 17.59 5.42 4.88
CA GLN A 21 16.35 4.98 5.55
C GLN A 21 16.45 4.86 7.08
N LYS A 22 17.66 5.01 7.65
CA LYS A 22 17.91 4.90 9.10
C LYS A 22 17.25 5.98 9.97
N ASN A 23 16.74 7.07 9.39
CA ASN A 23 16.28 8.27 10.11
C ASN A 23 14.77 8.57 10.03
N ARG A 24 13.91 7.65 9.57
CA ARG A 24 12.46 7.93 9.46
C ARG A 24 11.64 7.15 10.48
N ASP A 25 10.98 7.87 11.39
CA ASP A 25 10.05 7.30 12.37
C ASP A 25 8.77 6.79 11.67
N ILE A 26 8.47 5.52 11.89
CA ILE A 26 7.34 4.79 11.27
C ILE A 26 6.09 4.79 12.16
N PHE A 27 6.25 5.24 13.41
CA PHE A 27 5.22 5.26 14.45
C PHE A 27 4.58 6.64 14.61
N GLN A 28 5.01 7.63 13.81
CA GLN A 28 4.38 8.94 13.68
C GLN A 28 3.57 9.06 12.39
N GLY A 29 2.28 9.37 12.52
CA GLY A 29 1.32 9.28 11.43
C GLY A 29 -0.11 9.45 11.92
N SER A 30 -1.06 8.99 11.12
CA SER A 30 -2.48 9.01 11.44
C SER A 30 -3.20 7.76 10.94
N TRP A 31 -4.39 7.48 11.48
CA TRP A 31 -5.27 6.44 10.96
C TRP A 31 -6.08 6.98 9.77
N VAL A 32 -6.04 6.25 8.66
CA VAL A 32 -6.80 6.56 7.44
C VAL A 32 -7.68 5.38 7.07
N THR A 33 -8.79 5.65 6.41
CA THR A 33 -9.71 4.62 5.93
C THR A 33 -9.13 3.91 4.71
N ASP A 34 -9.43 2.63 4.61
CA ASP A 34 -8.89 1.70 3.62
C ASP A 34 -9.94 0.62 3.31
N SER A 35 -10.42 0.61 2.07
CA SER A 35 -11.43 -0.35 1.62
C SER A 35 -10.93 -1.79 1.51
N SER A 36 -9.63 -1.98 1.27
CA SER A 36 -8.96 -3.29 1.14
C SER A 36 -8.69 -3.98 2.47
N TYR A 37 -9.01 -3.32 3.57
CA TYR A 37 -9.01 -3.88 4.90
C TYR A 37 -10.33 -4.56 5.25
N PRO A 38 -10.36 -5.50 6.21
CA PRO A 38 -9.22 -6.05 6.94
C PRO A 38 -8.33 -6.90 6.02
N LEU A 39 -7.10 -7.16 6.41
CA LEU A 39 -6.17 -7.92 5.60
C LEU A 39 -6.51 -9.45 5.56
N TYR A 40 -7.24 -9.98 6.55
CA TYR A 40 -7.84 -11.33 6.61
C TYR A 40 -9.30 -11.23 7.06
N ASN A 41 -10.11 -12.19 6.64
CA ASN A 41 -11.46 -12.41 7.17
C ASN A 41 -11.38 -13.28 8.44
N SER A 42 -11.85 -12.80 9.59
CA SER A 42 -11.73 -13.55 10.85
C SER A 42 -12.55 -14.83 10.85
N THR A 43 -13.62 -14.92 10.06
CA THR A 43 -14.40 -16.16 9.93
C THR A 43 -13.60 -17.28 9.26
N SER A 44 -12.56 -16.94 8.51
CA SER A 44 -11.64 -17.89 7.89
C SER A 44 -10.51 -18.36 8.82
N CYS A 45 -10.33 -17.75 9.99
CA CYS A 45 -9.28 -18.14 10.95
C CYS A 45 -9.88 -18.91 12.14
N PRO A 46 -9.60 -20.21 12.29
CA PRO A 46 -10.20 -21.01 13.36
C PRO A 46 -9.57 -20.80 14.74
N PHE A 47 -8.42 -20.12 14.82
CA PHE A 47 -7.61 -20.00 16.05
C PHE A 47 -7.96 -18.80 16.93
N ILE A 48 -8.84 -17.91 16.47
CA ILE A 48 -9.19 -16.69 17.21
C ILE A 48 -10.03 -17.09 18.43
N GLN A 49 -9.47 -16.87 19.61
CA GLN A 49 -10.15 -17.12 20.88
C GLN A 49 -11.32 -16.15 21.08
N LYS A 50 -12.27 -16.58 21.91
CA LYS A 50 -13.55 -15.89 22.12
C LYS A 50 -13.35 -14.43 22.51
N GLU A 51 -12.42 -14.12 23.40
CA GLU A 51 -12.18 -12.75 23.88
C GLU A 51 -11.80 -11.75 22.79
N PHE A 52 -11.27 -12.21 21.65
CA PHE A 52 -10.84 -11.35 20.55
C PHE A 52 -11.77 -11.42 19.33
N ASN A 53 -12.69 -12.39 19.27
CA ASN A 53 -13.49 -12.69 18.08
C ASN A 53 -14.79 -11.85 18.00
N CYS A 54 -14.65 -10.53 17.92
CA CYS A 54 -15.77 -9.60 18.04
C CYS A 54 -16.89 -9.83 17.00
N LEU A 55 -16.54 -10.11 15.74
CA LEU A 55 -17.53 -10.38 14.70
C LEU A 55 -18.34 -11.65 15.02
N ARG A 56 -17.67 -12.73 15.43
CA ARG A 56 -18.35 -13.96 15.82
C ARG A 56 -19.19 -13.80 17.10
N ASN A 57 -18.79 -12.86 17.95
CA ASN A 57 -19.52 -12.51 19.17
C ASN A 57 -20.65 -11.49 18.93
N GLY A 58 -20.96 -11.14 17.67
CA GLY A 58 -22.13 -10.34 17.32
C GLY A 58 -21.88 -8.85 17.14
N ARG A 59 -20.62 -8.38 17.09
CA ARG A 59 -20.32 -6.98 16.79
C ARG A 59 -20.72 -6.65 15.34
N SER A 60 -21.68 -5.76 15.17
CA SER A 60 -22.29 -5.43 13.87
C SER A 60 -21.67 -4.22 13.15
N ASP A 61 -20.96 -3.33 13.86
CA ASP A 61 -20.26 -2.22 13.21
C ASP A 61 -18.95 -2.71 12.58
N HIS A 62 -18.74 -2.44 11.29
CA HIS A 62 -17.55 -2.91 10.56
C HIS A 62 -16.53 -1.80 10.26
N LEU A 63 -16.81 -0.56 10.63
CA LEU A 63 -15.94 0.60 10.33
C LEU A 63 -14.56 0.45 10.98
N TYR A 64 -14.48 -0.07 12.21
CA TYR A 64 -13.21 -0.27 12.93
C TYR A 64 -12.24 -1.21 12.18
N LEU A 65 -12.76 -2.08 11.31
CA LEU A 65 -11.98 -2.98 10.47
C LEU A 65 -11.29 -2.26 9.32
N LYS A 66 -11.82 -1.11 8.88
CA LYS A 66 -11.43 -0.39 7.67
C LYS A 66 -10.36 0.66 7.88
N TYR A 67 -9.68 0.63 9.03
CA TYR A 67 -8.64 1.60 9.37
C TYR A 67 -7.25 1.02 9.26
N ARG A 68 -6.40 1.78 8.59
CA ARG A 68 -4.99 1.52 8.40
C ARG A 68 -4.16 2.66 8.94
N TRP A 69 -2.88 2.44 9.22
CA TRP A 69 -2.00 3.51 9.66
C TRP A 69 -1.15 4.03 8.52
N GLN A 70 -1.02 5.35 8.47
CA GLN A 70 -0.26 6.09 7.48
C GLN A 70 0.83 6.90 8.20
N PRO A 71 2.10 6.44 8.18
CA PRO A 71 3.20 7.26 8.65
C PRO A 71 3.28 8.56 7.84
N HIS A 72 3.73 9.65 8.46
CA HIS A 72 4.00 10.91 7.75
C HIS A 72 5.14 10.77 6.73
N SER A 73 6.06 9.85 7.01
CA SER A 73 7.36 9.76 6.36
C SER A 73 7.35 8.96 5.05
N TYR A 74 6.41 8.03 4.86
CA TYR A 74 6.19 7.22 3.65
C TYR A 74 4.99 6.26 3.79
N ASN A 75 4.60 5.59 2.69
CA ASN A 75 3.56 4.58 2.66
C ASN A 75 4.09 3.19 3.07
N LEU A 76 3.48 2.58 4.07
CA LEU A 76 3.83 1.23 4.50
C LEU A 76 3.43 0.18 3.45
N PRO A 77 4.28 -0.81 3.11
CA PRO A 77 3.85 -1.92 2.27
C PRO A 77 2.69 -2.69 2.91
N ARG A 78 1.82 -3.30 2.09
CA ARG A 78 0.82 -4.24 2.59
C ARG A 78 1.53 -5.54 3.00
N PHE A 79 1.16 -6.13 4.15
CA PHE A 79 1.81 -7.35 4.65
C PHE A 79 1.80 -8.47 3.59
N ASN A 80 2.83 -9.31 3.41
CA ASN A 80 2.72 -10.51 2.55
C ASN A 80 3.04 -11.75 3.38
N GLY A 81 2.02 -12.57 3.68
CA GLY A 81 2.21 -13.73 4.55
C GLY A 81 3.04 -14.84 3.92
N GLY A 82 2.89 -15.09 2.62
CA GLY A 82 3.72 -16.07 1.92
C GLY A 82 5.19 -15.67 1.85
N GLU A 83 5.48 -14.38 1.64
CA GLU A 83 6.84 -13.86 1.68
C GLU A 83 7.43 -13.90 3.09
N PHE A 84 6.64 -13.55 4.10
CA PHE A 84 7.06 -13.66 5.50
C PHE A 84 7.47 -15.10 5.85
N LEU A 85 6.65 -16.09 5.48
CA LEU A 85 6.96 -17.49 5.72
C LEU A 85 8.23 -17.94 4.98
N ARG A 86 8.39 -17.54 3.70
CA ARG A 86 9.60 -17.85 2.93
C ARG A 86 10.87 -17.24 3.52
N LYS A 87 10.82 -15.99 3.99
CA LYS A 87 11.97 -15.30 4.58
C LYS A 87 12.35 -15.79 5.97
N ASN A 88 11.38 -16.35 6.70
CA ASN A 88 11.60 -16.93 8.01
C ASN A 88 11.66 -18.45 7.97
N LYS A 89 11.89 -19.06 6.81
CA LYS A 89 11.98 -20.52 6.65
C LYS A 89 12.93 -21.11 7.70
N GLY A 90 12.44 -22.10 8.45
CA GLY A 90 13.17 -22.77 9.53
C GLY A 90 13.38 -21.97 10.83
N LYS A 91 12.91 -20.72 10.91
CA LYS A 91 13.12 -19.85 12.09
C LYS A 91 12.05 -20.02 13.16
N ARG A 92 12.43 -19.65 14.39
CA ARG A 92 11.60 -19.59 15.59
C ARG A 92 11.33 -18.15 15.98
N ILE A 93 10.06 -17.79 16.07
CA ILE A 93 9.58 -16.46 16.48
C ILE A 93 8.75 -16.65 17.75
N MET A 94 9.12 -15.99 18.84
CA MET A 94 8.47 -16.16 20.13
C MET A 94 7.94 -14.83 20.67
N PHE A 95 6.66 -14.84 21.00
CA PHE A 95 5.99 -13.78 21.75
C PHE A 95 6.08 -14.10 23.24
N VAL A 96 6.55 -13.15 24.04
CA VAL A 96 6.77 -13.33 25.47
C VAL A 96 6.09 -12.18 26.21
N GLY A 97 5.06 -12.47 26.99
CA GLY A 97 4.36 -11.41 27.71
C GLY A 97 2.98 -11.78 28.23
N ASP A 98 2.16 -10.74 28.42
CA ASP A 98 0.81 -10.85 28.94
C ASP A 98 -0.24 -11.23 27.87
N SER A 99 -1.53 -11.06 28.19
CA SER A 99 -2.65 -11.38 27.29
C SER A 99 -2.62 -10.59 25.98
N LEU A 100 -1.92 -9.46 25.92
CA LEU A 100 -1.74 -8.70 24.68
C LEU A 100 -0.68 -9.30 23.76
N SER A 101 0.35 -9.96 24.30
CA SER A 101 1.24 -10.82 23.49
C SER A 101 0.45 -11.96 22.85
N ARG A 102 -0.50 -12.56 23.59
CA ARG A 102 -1.40 -13.59 23.04
C ARG A 102 -2.29 -13.03 21.94
N ASN A 103 -2.87 -11.85 22.15
CA ASN A 103 -3.69 -11.16 21.15
C ASN A 103 -2.89 -10.85 19.87
N GLN A 104 -1.63 -10.41 20.02
CA GLN A 104 -0.69 -10.19 18.91
C GLN A 104 -0.31 -11.48 18.18
N TRP A 105 -0.02 -12.54 18.93
CA TRP A 105 0.35 -13.85 18.41
C TRP A 105 -0.78 -14.46 17.56
N GLN A 106 -2.03 -14.48 18.06
CA GLN A 106 -3.18 -14.97 17.28
C GLN A 106 -3.42 -14.16 16.02
N SER A 107 -3.23 -12.84 16.11
CA SER A 107 -3.30 -11.97 14.94
C SER A 107 -2.33 -12.40 13.85
N LEU A 108 -1.04 -12.58 14.19
CA LEU A 108 -0.02 -13.06 13.25
C LEU A 108 -0.36 -14.43 12.68
N LEU A 109 -0.77 -15.39 13.52
CA LEU A 109 -1.16 -16.73 13.06
C LEU A 109 -2.26 -16.67 12.01
N CYS A 110 -3.31 -15.91 12.26
CA CYS A 110 -4.41 -15.76 11.32
C CYS A 110 -3.94 -15.14 10.00
N MET A 111 -3.01 -14.18 10.02
CA MET A 111 -2.47 -13.63 8.77
C MET A 111 -1.75 -14.63 7.92
N LEU A 112 -0.96 -15.49 8.57
CA LEU A 112 -0.06 -16.42 7.91
C LEU A 112 -0.89 -17.57 7.35
N TYR A 113 -1.82 -18.08 8.16
CA TYR A 113 -2.77 -19.11 7.78
C TYR A 113 -3.62 -18.69 6.57
N THR A 114 -4.21 -17.50 6.62
CA THR A 114 -5.09 -17.00 5.53
C THR A 114 -4.33 -16.55 4.28
N ALA A 115 -3.03 -16.23 4.41
CA ALA A 115 -2.22 -15.80 3.27
C ALA A 115 -1.75 -16.94 2.37
N VAL A 116 -1.72 -18.18 2.88
CA VAL A 116 -1.31 -19.37 2.13
C VAL A 116 -2.39 -20.43 2.32
N PRO A 117 -3.51 -20.35 1.58
CA PRO A 117 -4.59 -21.34 1.67
C PRO A 117 -4.06 -22.76 1.45
N GLY A 118 -4.44 -23.68 2.34
CA GLY A 118 -3.99 -25.07 2.28
C GLY A 118 -2.62 -25.35 2.93
N THR A 119 -1.95 -24.35 3.50
CA THR A 119 -0.69 -24.55 4.24
C THR A 119 -0.89 -25.51 5.41
N LYS A 120 -0.02 -26.52 5.54
CA LYS A 120 -0.11 -27.50 6.62
C LYS A 120 0.48 -26.94 7.91
N TYR A 121 -0.20 -27.14 9.03
CA TYR A 121 0.28 -26.71 10.34
C TYR A 121 0.10 -27.76 11.41
N THR A 122 0.90 -27.65 12.47
CA THR A 122 0.73 -28.39 13.72
C THR A 122 0.73 -27.42 14.89
N GLN A 123 -0.01 -27.77 15.94
CA GLN A 123 -0.06 -27.01 17.19
C GLN A 123 0.34 -27.92 18.34
N THR A 124 1.26 -27.45 19.17
CA THR A 124 1.66 -28.12 20.41
C THR A 124 1.51 -27.14 21.55
N ILE A 125 0.84 -27.57 22.61
CA ILE A 125 0.62 -26.78 23.81
C ILE A 125 1.29 -27.55 24.94
N SER A 126 2.25 -26.90 25.59
CA SER A 126 2.87 -27.36 26.83
C SER A 126 2.59 -26.34 27.93
N ASP A 127 2.87 -26.71 29.18
CA ASP A 127 2.68 -25.82 30.33
C ASP A 127 3.52 -24.52 30.23
N GLU A 128 4.68 -24.59 29.56
CA GLU A 128 5.60 -23.46 29.43
C GLU A 128 5.43 -22.70 28.10
N VAL A 129 5.15 -23.40 26.98
CA VAL A 129 5.17 -22.81 25.63
C VAL A 129 4.05 -23.35 24.75
N SER A 130 3.32 -22.45 24.08
CA SER A 130 2.44 -22.77 22.95
C SER A 130 3.16 -22.57 21.63
N THR A 131 3.29 -23.61 20.80
CA THR A 131 4.01 -23.57 19.52
C THR A 131 3.09 -23.91 18.36
N PHE A 132 3.02 -23.00 17.38
CA PHE A 132 2.35 -23.21 16.11
C PHE A 132 3.38 -23.34 14.98
N THR A 133 3.38 -24.45 14.26
CA THR A 133 4.38 -24.73 13.22
C THR A 133 3.73 -24.73 11.84
N PHE A 134 4.17 -23.85 10.95
CA PHE A 134 3.84 -23.90 9.52
C PHE A 134 4.79 -24.89 8.85
N THR A 135 4.36 -26.15 8.75
CA THR A 135 5.23 -27.30 8.41
C THR A 135 5.88 -27.18 7.04
N ASP A 136 5.17 -26.67 6.03
CA ASP A 136 5.70 -26.45 4.67
C ASP A 136 6.89 -25.47 4.64
N PHE A 137 7.02 -24.62 5.66
CA PHE A 137 8.09 -23.64 5.80
C PHE A 137 9.04 -23.93 6.96
N GLY A 138 8.73 -24.90 7.83
CA GLY A 138 9.45 -25.12 9.09
C GLY A 138 9.44 -23.91 10.04
N VAL A 139 8.54 -22.94 9.85
CA VAL A 139 8.46 -21.72 10.67
C VAL A 139 7.68 -22.03 11.95
N LYS A 140 8.26 -21.71 13.11
CA LYS A 140 7.60 -21.85 14.42
C LYS A 140 7.23 -20.49 14.98
N VAL A 141 5.95 -20.31 15.29
CA VAL A 141 5.41 -19.10 15.94
C VAL A 141 4.93 -19.49 17.34
N MET A 142 5.66 -19.03 18.34
CA MET A 142 5.62 -19.50 19.72
C MET A 142 5.06 -18.41 20.63
N LEU A 143 4.42 -18.80 21.73
CA LEU A 143 3.89 -17.92 22.77
C LEU A 143 4.30 -18.45 24.15
N VAL A 144 4.88 -17.57 24.96
CA VAL A 144 5.17 -17.78 26.38
C VAL A 144 4.38 -16.74 27.16
N HIS A 145 3.52 -17.20 28.06
CA HIS A 145 2.71 -16.32 28.89
C HIS A 145 3.45 -16.00 30.19
N THR A 146 4.06 -14.82 30.25
CA THR A 146 4.70 -14.28 31.45
C THR A 146 4.26 -12.83 31.63
N VAL A 147 3.31 -12.64 32.53
CA VAL A 147 2.56 -11.37 32.63
C VAL A 147 3.47 -10.19 32.96
N TYR A 148 4.49 -10.40 33.79
CA TYR A 148 5.38 -9.36 34.32
C TYR A 148 6.81 -9.45 33.77
N LEU A 149 7.10 -10.45 32.92
CA LEU A 149 8.42 -10.92 32.50
C LEU A 149 9.28 -11.51 33.64
N VAL A 150 9.25 -10.88 34.80
CA VAL A 150 9.83 -11.36 36.06
C VAL A 150 8.92 -12.35 36.77
N ASP A 151 9.48 -13.10 37.73
CA ASP A 151 8.81 -14.23 38.32
C ASP A 151 7.75 -13.85 39.35
N VAL A 152 6.62 -14.59 39.32
CA VAL A 152 5.64 -14.63 40.40
C VAL A 152 5.67 -16.03 40.98
N VAL A 153 6.14 -16.16 42.22
CA VAL A 153 6.32 -17.44 42.89
C VAL A 153 5.39 -17.56 44.09
N ARG A 154 5.01 -18.78 44.47
CA ARG A 154 4.26 -19.04 45.70
C ARG A 154 5.21 -19.55 46.76
N GLU A 155 5.33 -18.79 47.85
CA GLU A 155 6.13 -19.14 49.02
C GLU A 155 5.24 -19.23 50.27
N SER A 156 5.81 -19.60 51.42
CA SER A 156 5.08 -19.77 52.68
C SER A 156 4.32 -18.50 53.11
N LYS A 157 4.81 -17.32 52.73
CA LYS A 157 4.20 -16.01 53.03
C LYS A 157 3.10 -15.60 52.05
N GLY A 158 2.93 -16.30 50.92
CA GLY A 158 1.96 -15.98 49.88
C GLY A 158 2.57 -15.95 48.47
N ARG A 159 1.86 -15.36 47.52
CA ARG A 159 2.32 -15.12 46.14
C ARG A 159 3.22 -13.88 46.13
N ILE A 160 4.43 -14.00 45.61
CA ILE A 160 5.46 -12.96 45.64
C ILE A 160 5.85 -12.61 44.20
N LEU A 161 5.71 -11.34 43.82
CA LEU A 161 6.26 -10.79 42.58
C LEU A 161 7.72 -10.38 42.82
N LYS A 162 8.67 -11.14 42.27
CA LYS A 162 10.12 -10.91 42.46
C LYS A 162 10.67 -10.05 41.33
N LEU A 163 10.92 -8.76 41.58
CA LEU A 163 11.30 -7.81 40.53
C LEU A 163 12.73 -7.99 40.01
N ASP A 164 13.56 -8.80 40.69
CA ASP A 164 14.96 -9.08 40.38
C ASP A 164 15.24 -10.52 39.92
N SER A 165 14.20 -11.29 39.62
CA SER A 165 14.29 -12.71 39.20
C SER A 165 13.60 -12.98 37.85
N ILE A 166 14.25 -13.76 36.99
CA ILE A 166 13.76 -14.22 35.67
C ILE A 166 14.21 -15.67 35.41
N GLU A 167 13.68 -16.62 36.19
CA GLU A 167 13.86 -18.06 36.00
C GLU A 167 13.18 -18.55 34.72
N GLY A 168 12.00 -17.99 34.40
CA GLY A 168 11.27 -18.28 33.17
C GLY A 168 12.06 -17.95 31.88
N GLY A 169 13.14 -17.17 31.98
CA GLY A 169 13.98 -16.79 30.86
C GLY A 169 14.70 -17.95 30.17
N LYS A 170 14.81 -19.12 30.82
CA LYS A 170 15.47 -20.32 30.27
C LYS A 170 14.95 -20.72 28.88
N VAL A 171 13.64 -20.57 28.64
CA VAL A 171 12.99 -20.99 27.38
C VAL A 171 13.12 -19.96 26.24
N TRP A 172 13.59 -18.75 26.53
CA TRP A 172 13.76 -17.69 25.53
C TRP A 172 15.09 -17.82 24.75
N LYS A 173 16.01 -18.64 25.24
CA LYS A 173 17.34 -18.84 24.65
C LYS A 173 17.26 -19.57 23.30
N GLY A 174 18.13 -19.17 22.38
CA GLY A 174 18.26 -19.77 21.04
C GLY A 174 17.14 -19.42 20.06
N ILE A 175 16.16 -18.60 20.44
CA ILE A 175 15.08 -18.16 19.55
C ILE A 175 15.61 -17.11 18.56
N ASP A 176 15.28 -17.22 17.28
CA ASP A 176 15.75 -16.31 16.23
C ASP A 176 15.14 -14.90 16.38
N MET A 177 13.92 -14.83 16.91
CA MET A 177 13.23 -13.58 17.19
C MET A 177 12.41 -13.62 18.47
N LEU A 178 12.70 -12.69 19.38
CA LEU A 178 11.96 -12.48 20.62
C LEU A 178 11.15 -11.19 20.56
N ILE A 179 9.87 -11.26 20.89
CA ILE A 179 8.94 -10.13 20.91
C ILE A 179 8.35 -10.04 22.31
N PHE A 180 8.88 -9.13 23.12
CA PHE A 180 8.48 -8.96 24.52
C PHE A 180 7.34 -7.96 24.66
N ASN A 181 6.44 -8.17 25.61
CA ASN A 181 5.48 -7.18 26.06
C ASN A 181 5.19 -7.35 27.55
N THR A 182 5.00 -6.25 28.27
CA THR A 182 4.34 -6.27 29.58
C THR A 182 3.87 -4.86 29.92
N TRP A 183 2.62 -4.73 30.39
CA TRP A 183 2.11 -3.53 31.06
C TRP A 183 0.68 -3.73 31.56
N HIS A 184 -0.14 -4.44 30.79
CA HIS A 184 -1.60 -4.42 30.94
C HIS A 184 -2.06 -4.80 32.36
N TRP A 185 -1.36 -5.73 33.00
CA TRP A 185 -1.73 -6.20 34.33
C TRP A 185 -1.02 -5.48 35.49
N TRP A 186 -0.09 -4.56 35.25
CA TRP A 186 0.66 -3.87 36.31
C TRP A 186 -0.24 -3.00 37.18
N ASN A 187 -1.31 -2.44 36.60
CA ASN A 187 -2.23 -1.56 37.32
C ASN A 187 -3.33 -2.30 38.10
N ARG A 188 -3.33 -3.64 38.13
CA ARG A 188 -4.31 -4.42 38.90
C ARG A 188 -4.10 -4.24 40.41
N ARG A 189 -5.21 -4.14 41.14
CA ARG A 189 -5.28 -3.99 42.60
C ARG A 189 -6.44 -4.79 43.17
N GLY A 190 -6.44 -4.97 44.49
CA GLY A 190 -7.46 -5.77 45.20
C GLY A 190 -7.46 -7.22 44.73
N ASP A 191 -8.65 -7.81 44.60
CA ASP A 191 -8.84 -9.22 44.28
C ASP A 191 -8.28 -9.63 42.90
N THR A 192 -8.09 -8.65 42.00
CA THR A 192 -7.52 -8.90 40.67
C THR A 192 -5.99 -8.93 40.66
N GLN A 193 -5.33 -8.64 41.78
CA GLN A 193 -3.87 -8.64 41.93
C GLN A 193 -3.34 -10.08 42.08
N PRO A 194 -2.50 -10.58 41.16
CA PRO A 194 -2.01 -11.95 41.21
C PRO A 194 -0.86 -12.20 42.19
N TRP A 195 -0.41 -11.19 42.95
CA TRP A 195 0.59 -11.32 44.03
C TRP A 195 0.08 -10.68 45.33
N ASP A 196 0.60 -11.16 46.45
CA ASP A 196 0.28 -10.69 47.81
C ASP A 196 1.37 -9.76 48.36
N TYR A 197 2.59 -9.88 47.82
CA TYR A 197 3.78 -9.09 48.15
C TYR A 197 4.67 -8.86 46.92
N ILE A 198 5.54 -7.85 47.00
CA ILE A 198 6.56 -7.53 46.00
C ILE A 198 7.93 -7.66 46.66
N GLU A 199 8.85 -8.38 46.03
CA GLU A 199 10.23 -8.54 46.50
C GLU A 199 11.22 -7.86 45.56
N VAL A 200 12.19 -7.14 46.12
CA VAL A 200 13.34 -6.62 45.38
C VAL A 200 14.54 -6.44 46.32
N GLY A 201 15.71 -6.92 45.91
CA GLY A 201 16.94 -6.82 46.71
C GLY A 201 16.84 -7.54 48.05
N GLY A 202 16.13 -8.67 48.10
CA GLY A 202 15.88 -9.45 49.32
C GLY A 202 14.93 -8.80 50.34
N LYS A 203 14.29 -7.67 49.99
CA LYS A 203 13.31 -6.99 50.84
C LYS A 203 11.90 -7.23 50.33
N LEU A 204 11.00 -7.57 51.25
CA LEU A 204 9.58 -7.82 50.97
C LEU A 204 8.74 -6.58 51.27
N TYR A 205 7.92 -6.17 50.31
CA TYR A 205 7.03 -5.03 50.38
C TYR A 205 5.58 -5.50 50.23
N LYS A 206 4.65 -4.90 50.99
CA LYS A 206 3.23 -5.22 50.83
C LYS A 206 2.66 -4.71 49.52
N ASP A 207 3.11 -3.52 49.12
CA ASP A 207 2.77 -2.92 47.84
C ASP A 207 3.88 -1.97 47.38
N MET A 208 3.85 -1.58 46.11
CA MET A 208 4.80 -0.64 45.51
C MET A 208 4.08 0.17 44.43
N ASP A 209 4.52 1.42 44.22
CA ASP A 209 4.11 2.19 43.05
C ASP A 209 4.32 1.38 41.76
N ARG A 210 3.33 1.37 40.88
CA ARG A 210 3.32 0.47 39.70
C ARG A 210 4.35 0.86 38.66
N VAL A 211 4.62 2.15 38.51
CA VAL A 211 5.62 2.65 37.56
C VAL A 211 7.02 2.37 38.09
N VAL A 212 7.23 2.50 39.41
CA VAL A 212 8.50 2.12 40.07
C VAL A 212 8.75 0.61 39.98
N ALA A 213 7.74 -0.21 40.29
CA ALA A 213 7.86 -1.67 40.21
C ALA A 213 8.14 -2.13 38.77
N PHE A 214 7.43 -1.55 37.80
CA PHE A 214 7.65 -1.78 36.37
C PHE A 214 9.09 -1.43 35.98
N GLY A 215 9.58 -0.25 36.36
CA GLY A 215 10.95 0.16 36.07
C GLY A 215 12.00 -0.80 36.61
N LYS A 216 11.81 -1.33 37.82
CA LYS A 216 12.71 -2.35 38.41
C LYS A 216 12.69 -3.66 37.61
N ALA A 217 11.51 -4.16 37.27
CA ALA A 217 11.38 -5.39 36.50
C ALA A 217 11.96 -5.27 35.07
N ILE A 218 11.71 -4.15 34.38
CA ILE A 218 12.25 -3.92 33.04
C ILE A 218 13.78 -3.77 33.09
N ASN A 219 14.36 -3.20 34.15
CA ASN A 219 15.82 -3.21 34.35
C ASN A 219 16.37 -4.62 34.57
N THR A 220 15.66 -5.50 35.27
CA THR A 220 16.04 -6.91 35.41
C THR A 220 15.98 -7.63 34.07
N TRP A 221 14.91 -7.43 33.29
CA TRP A 221 14.80 -7.96 31.93
C TRP A 221 15.90 -7.44 31.01
N ALA A 222 16.23 -6.15 31.07
CA ALA A 222 17.31 -5.55 30.29
C ALA A 222 18.67 -6.20 30.59
N ARG A 223 18.98 -6.40 31.88
CA ARG A 223 20.19 -7.14 32.31
C ARG A 223 20.18 -8.58 31.82
N TRP A 224 19.02 -9.25 31.85
CA TRP A 224 18.89 -10.60 31.31
C TRP A 224 19.20 -10.64 29.81
N VAL A 225 18.67 -9.70 29.01
CA VAL A 225 18.96 -9.60 27.57
C VAL A 225 20.44 -9.34 27.32
N ASP A 226 21.00 -8.34 28.00
CA ASP A 226 22.42 -7.97 27.92
C ASP A 226 23.35 -9.13 28.30
N THR A 227 22.91 -10.04 29.16
CA THR A 227 23.68 -11.23 29.55
C THR A 227 23.50 -12.39 28.56
N ASN A 228 22.28 -12.66 28.11
CA ASN A 228 21.93 -13.95 27.49
C ASN A 228 21.76 -13.93 25.97
N ILE A 229 21.57 -12.77 25.33
CA ILE A 229 21.20 -12.70 23.90
C ILE A 229 22.40 -12.38 23.02
N ASP A 230 22.61 -13.10 21.93
CA ASP A 230 23.57 -12.72 20.89
C ASP A 230 22.84 -11.94 19.78
N PRO A 231 23.07 -10.61 19.62
CA PRO A 231 22.34 -9.79 18.65
C PRO A 231 22.63 -10.16 17.19
N THR A 232 23.68 -10.95 16.92
CA THR A 232 23.98 -11.47 15.57
C THR A 232 23.10 -12.66 15.20
N LYS A 233 22.54 -13.36 16.19
CA LYS A 233 21.71 -14.56 16.02
C LYS A 233 20.24 -14.32 16.33
N THR A 234 19.98 -13.52 17.36
CA THR A 234 18.64 -13.28 17.88
C THR A 234 18.29 -11.82 17.75
N LYS A 235 17.17 -11.56 17.11
CA LYS A 235 16.59 -10.23 17.05
C LYS A 235 15.60 -10.02 18.19
N VAL A 236 15.76 -8.92 18.94
CA VAL A 236 14.91 -8.60 20.08
C VAL A 236 14.07 -7.37 19.77
N LEU A 237 12.76 -7.53 19.94
CA LEU A 237 11.77 -6.47 19.85
C LEU A 237 11.05 -6.34 21.19
N PHE A 238 10.71 -5.11 21.56
CA PHE A 238 9.85 -4.83 22.69
C PHE A 238 8.61 -4.08 22.22
N GLN A 239 7.44 -4.65 22.46
CA GLN A 239 6.16 -4.01 22.19
C GLN A 239 5.92 -2.87 23.17
N GLY A 240 5.71 -1.66 22.66
CA GLY A 240 5.32 -0.49 23.44
C GLY A 240 4.02 -0.69 24.23
N ILE A 241 3.72 0.28 25.08
CA ILE A 241 2.60 0.19 26.03
C ILE A 241 1.28 0.16 25.27
N SER A 242 0.54 -0.94 25.36
CA SER A 242 -0.81 -0.99 24.80
C SER A 242 -1.76 -0.25 25.75
N PRO A 243 -2.54 0.71 25.25
CA PRO A 243 -3.46 1.49 26.05
C PRO A 243 -4.77 0.74 26.33
N SER A 244 -5.52 1.31 27.27
CA SER A 244 -6.91 0.95 27.55
C SER A 244 -7.81 2.18 27.45
N HIS A 245 -9.07 2.00 27.04
CA HIS A 245 -10.02 3.09 26.81
C HIS A 245 -11.25 3.00 27.74
N TYR A 246 -11.02 3.09 29.05
CA TYR A 246 -12.09 3.02 30.06
C TYR A 246 -12.72 4.36 30.44
N ASN A 247 -12.14 5.49 30.03
CA ASN A 247 -12.63 6.83 30.40
C ASN A 247 -12.60 7.79 29.21
N GLY A 248 -13.78 8.21 28.74
CA GLY A 248 -13.91 9.08 27.57
C GLY A 248 -13.33 10.48 27.74
N SER A 249 -13.18 10.96 28.98
CA SER A 249 -12.51 12.23 29.26
C SER A 249 -11.06 12.24 28.76
N SER A 250 -10.38 11.08 28.72
CA SER A 250 -9.01 10.97 28.19
C SER A 250 -8.92 11.20 26.69
N TRP A 251 -10.05 11.17 25.96
CA TRP A 251 -10.12 11.48 24.53
C TRP A 251 -11.11 12.59 24.17
N ASN A 252 -11.33 13.52 25.10
CA ASN A 252 -12.22 14.69 24.94
C ASN A 252 -13.69 14.34 24.67
N GLU A 253 -14.15 13.16 25.08
CA GLU A 253 -15.58 12.76 25.03
C GLU A 253 -16.06 12.37 26.43
N PRO A 254 -16.26 13.32 27.36
CA PRO A 254 -16.59 13.01 28.76
C PRO A 254 -17.93 12.27 28.94
N LYS A 255 -18.81 12.30 27.93
CA LYS A 255 -20.06 11.52 27.91
C LYS A 255 -19.83 10.03 27.65
N ALA A 256 -18.70 9.65 27.04
CA ALA A 256 -18.37 8.26 26.79
C ALA A 256 -17.83 7.61 28.08
N LYS A 257 -18.63 6.73 28.68
CA LYS A 257 -18.28 6.03 29.93
C LYS A 257 -17.21 4.94 29.74
N SER A 258 -16.96 4.52 28.50
CA SER A 258 -15.93 3.53 28.12
C SER A 258 -15.76 3.53 26.59
N CYS A 259 -15.01 2.55 26.07
CA CYS A 259 -14.90 2.24 24.64
C CYS A 259 -16.20 1.73 23.99
N VAL A 260 -17.28 1.50 24.75
CA VAL A 260 -18.56 1.04 24.19
C VAL A 260 -19.16 2.06 23.23
N GLY A 261 -19.67 1.57 22.10
CA GLY A 261 -20.31 2.41 21.08
C GLY A 261 -19.34 3.21 20.21
N GLN A 262 -18.03 3.13 20.46
CA GLN A 262 -17.00 3.80 19.66
C GLN A 262 -16.77 3.05 18.35
N LYS A 263 -16.98 3.72 17.21
CA LYS A 263 -16.96 3.09 15.87
C LYS A 263 -15.83 3.60 14.97
N THR A 264 -15.19 4.71 15.35
CA THR A 264 -14.11 5.36 14.60
C THR A 264 -12.97 5.75 15.52
N PRO A 265 -11.72 5.78 15.02
CA PRO A 265 -10.59 6.27 15.77
C PRO A 265 -10.71 7.77 16.02
N LEU A 266 -9.84 8.27 16.89
CA LEU A 266 -9.55 9.69 16.96
C LEU A 266 -8.83 10.13 15.69
N LEU A 267 -9.27 11.25 15.13
CA LEU A 267 -8.65 11.84 13.95
C LEU A 267 -7.35 12.57 14.36
N GLY A 268 -6.36 12.54 13.48
CA GLY A 268 -5.06 13.18 13.70
C GLY A 268 -3.97 12.21 14.16
N SER A 269 -2.93 12.78 14.76
CA SER A 269 -1.68 12.09 15.11
C SER A 269 -1.33 12.14 16.60
N THR A 270 -2.14 12.82 17.43
CA THR A 270 -1.84 13.06 18.85
C THR A 270 -3.03 12.66 19.71
N TYR A 271 -2.76 11.89 20.77
CA TYR A 271 -3.76 11.59 21.78
C TYR A 271 -3.86 12.71 22.84
N PRO A 272 -5.06 13.25 23.13
CA PRO A 272 -5.20 14.41 24.02
C PRO A 272 -4.92 14.10 25.49
N GLY A 273 -5.16 12.87 25.95
CA GLY A 273 -4.94 12.45 27.34
C GLY A 273 -3.48 12.20 27.74
N GLY A 274 -2.52 12.47 26.84
CA GLY A 274 -1.10 12.23 27.08
C GLY A 274 -0.68 10.76 26.96
N LEU A 275 0.63 10.52 27.04
CA LEU A 275 1.22 9.17 26.97
C LEU A 275 1.34 8.57 28.38
N PRO A 276 1.18 7.25 28.53
CA PRO A 276 1.31 6.60 29.84
C PRO A 276 2.75 6.73 30.38
N PRO A 277 2.95 7.02 31.68
CA PRO A 277 4.28 7.16 32.28
C PRO A 277 5.20 5.94 32.09
N ALA A 278 4.61 4.75 32.00
CA ALA A 278 5.34 3.52 31.72
C ALA A 278 6.08 3.51 30.38
N LEU A 279 5.58 4.24 29.37
CA LEU A 279 6.27 4.38 28.09
C LEU A 279 7.60 5.12 28.27
N THR A 280 7.60 6.18 29.10
CA THR A 280 8.81 6.94 29.42
C THR A 280 9.83 6.06 30.14
N VAL A 281 9.38 5.27 31.12
CA VAL A 281 10.24 4.31 31.84
C VAL A 281 10.81 3.26 30.87
N LEU A 282 9.98 2.67 30.02
CA LEU A 282 10.42 1.70 29.03
C LEU A 282 11.48 2.29 28.09
N LYS A 283 11.23 3.47 27.51
CA LYS A 283 12.18 4.16 26.63
C LYS A 283 13.50 4.45 27.36
N GLY A 284 13.44 4.89 28.61
CA GLY A 284 14.62 5.15 29.43
C GLY A 284 15.46 3.90 29.73
N VAL A 285 14.83 2.75 29.97
CA VAL A 285 15.58 1.50 30.15
C VAL A 285 16.21 1.07 28.82
N LEU A 286 15.43 1.06 27.73
CA LEU A 286 15.95 0.66 26.42
C LEU A 286 17.13 1.52 25.95
N SER A 287 17.16 2.81 26.29
CA SER A 287 18.28 3.69 25.92
C SER A 287 19.59 3.42 26.68
N THR A 288 19.55 2.63 27.75
CA THR A 288 20.73 2.29 28.57
C THR A 288 21.24 0.86 28.34
N MET A 289 20.53 0.07 27.53
CA MET A 289 20.92 -1.30 27.22
C MET A 289 22.17 -1.38 26.36
N LYS A 290 23.02 -2.38 26.62
CA LYS A 290 24.22 -2.63 25.80
C LYS A 290 23.88 -3.26 24.46
N LYS A 291 22.89 -4.15 24.44
CA LYS A 291 22.46 -4.86 23.22
C LYS A 291 21.27 -4.14 22.59
N PRO A 292 21.26 -3.97 21.26
CA PRO A 292 20.20 -3.24 20.58
C PRO A 292 18.88 -3.99 20.68
N VAL A 293 17.85 -3.30 21.21
CA VAL A 293 16.46 -3.76 21.20
C VAL A 293 15.63 -2.79 20.38
N GLN A 294 14.83 -3.33 19.45
CA GLN A 294 13.92 -2.51 18.67
C GLN A 294 12.61 -2.28 19.44
N LEU A 295 12.34 -1.02 19.82
CA LEU A 295 11.03 -0.63 20.34
C LEU A 295 10.01 -0.61 19.20
N LEU A 296 8.89 -1.30 19.38
CA LEU A 296 7.68 -1.14 18.60
C LEU A 296 6.86 -0.03 19.27
N ASP A 297 7.10 1.24 18.90
CA ASP A 297 6.52 2.41 19.60
C ASP A 297 5.05 2.66 19.22
N ILE A 298 4.21 1.67 19.48
CA ILE A 298 2.80 1.63 19.08
C ILE A 298 1.86 2.39 20.02
N THR A 299 2.37 2.91 21.14
CA THR A 299 1.52 3.43 22.22
C THR A 299 0.57 4.52 21.74
N ASN A 300 1.10 5.53 21.06
CA ASN A 300 0.31 6.67 20.57
C ASN A 300 -0.67 6.26 19.47
N LEU A 301 -0.21 5.48 18.47
CA LEU A 301 -1.11 5.03 17.40
C LEU A 301 -2.23 4.14 17.94
N SER A 302 -1.99 3.36 18.99
CA SER A 302 -3.04 2.55 19.63
C SER A 302 -3.98 3.39 20.49
N LEU A 303 -3.49 4.48 21.10
CA LEU A 303 -4.33 5.42 21.86
C LEU A 303 -5.36 6.13 20.97
N LEU A 304 -5.07 6.28 19.68
CA LEU A 304 -6.03 6.82 18.72
C LEU A 304 -7.17 5.83 18.39
N ARG A 305 -7.07 4.56 18.78
CA ARG A 305 -8.00 3.49 18.39
C ARG A 305 -9.04 3.13 19.45
N LYS A 306 -9.75 4.12 19.99
CA LYS A 306 -10.87 3.90 20.93
C LYS A 306 -11.96 2.94 20.39
N ASP A 307 -12.09 2.83 19.08
CA ASP A 307 -13.02 1.96 18.35
C ASP A 307 -12.61 0.47 18.29
N GLY A 308 -11.35 0.18 18.57
CA GLY A 308 -10.72 -1.10 18.29
C GLY A 308 -10.97 -2.23 19.27
N HIS A 309 -11.53 -1.90 20.43
CA HIS A 309 -11.67 -2.83 21.55
C HIS A 309 -12.86 -3.78 21.39
N PRO A 310 -12.82 -4.98 21.98
CA PRO A 310 -13.97 -5.86 22.05
C PRO A 310 -15.18 -5.25 22.74
N SER A 311 -14.97 -4.38 23.74
CA SER A 311 -16.04 -3.79 24.53
C SER A 311 -16.92 -4.91 25.14
N ILE A 312 -18.21 -4.93 24.83
CA ILE A 312 -19.17 -5.95 25.27
C ILE A 312 -19.07 -7.26 24.47
N TYR A 313 -18.27 -7.30 23.40
CA TYR A 313 -18.11 -8.44 22.50
C TYR A 313 -16.85 -9.26 22.81
N GLY A 314 -16.25 -9.10 24.00
CA GLY A 314 -15.02 -9.78 24.42
C GLY A 314 -15.23 -10.70 25.62
N LEU A 315 -14.38 -10.52 26.64
CA LEU A 315 -14.55 -11.15 27.95
C LEU A 315 -15.85 -10.67 28.63
N PRO A 316 -16.39 -11.43 29.62
CA PRO A 316 -17.51 -10.98 30.43
C PRO A 316 -17.25 -9.59 31.04
N GLY A 317 -18.20 -8.68 30.87
CA GLY A 317 -18.06 -7.28 31.28
C GLY A 317 -17.59 -6.36 30.15
N MET A 318 -16.99 -5.23 30.53
CA MET A 318 -16.51 -4.21 29.59
C MET A 318 -15.02 -4.42 29.31
N ASP A 319 -14.68 -4.90 28.11
CA ASP A 319 -13.28 -5.07 27.71
C ASP A 319 -12.80 -3.90 26.84
N CYS A 320 -12.17 -2.91 27.48
CA CYS A 320 -11.50 -1.81 26.81
C CYS A 320 -9.97 -1.93 26.89
N SER A 321 -9.46 -3.15 27.02
CA SER A 321 -8.01 -3.42 27.14
C SER A 321 -7.48 -4.30 26.01
N HIS A 322 -8.19 -5.36 25.66
CA HIS A 322 -7.83 -6.22 24.54
C HIS A 322 -8.30 -5.63 23.21
N TRP A 323 -7.97 -6.27 22.10
CA TRP A 323 -8.32 -5.79 20.76
C TRP A 323 -9.10 -6.84 19.97
N CYS A 324 -10.10 -6.39 19.22
CA CYS A 324 -10.81 -7.23 18.26
C CYS A 324 -9.85 -7.79 17.20
N LEU A 325 -10.13 -9.00 16.73
CA LEU A 325 -9.44 -9.64 15.60
C LEU A 325 -10.46 -9.95 14.48
N PRO A 326 -10.33 -9.31 13.29
CA PRO A 326 -9.30 -8.34 12.94
C PRO A 326 -9.54 -7.00 13.66
N GLY A 327 -8.49 -6.22 13.97
CA GLY A 327 -8.66 -4.92 14.61
C GLY A 327 -7.32 -4.21 14.84
N THR A 328 -7.39 -2.89 15.10
CA THR A 328 -6.30 -1.95 15.46
C THR A 328 -4.92 -2.22 14.92
N GLN A 329 -4.84 -2.45 13.61
CA GLN A 329 -3.61 -2.96 13.07
C GLN A 329 -3.09 -2.24 11.80
N VAL A 330 -1.89 -1.63 11.96
CA VAL A 330 -1.14 -0.81 11.02
C VAL A 330 -0.65 -1.69 9.86
N SER A 331 -1.16 -1.38 8.69
CA SER A 331 -0.51 -1.64 7.43
C SER A 331 -0.79 -0.42 6.59
N GLY A 332 0.03 -0.20 5.58
CA GLY A 332 -0.35 0.72 4.53
C GLY A 332 -1.27 0.00 3.56
N GLN A 333 -2.24 0.73 3.06
CA GLN A 333 -2.69 0.63 1.70
C GLN A 333 -1.66 1.40 0.90
N SER A 334 -1.17 0.74 -0.14
CA SER A 334 -1.45 1.26 -1.46
C SER A 334 -2.95 1.10 -1.77
N GLN A 335 -3.76 2.15 -1.64
CA GLN A 335 -4.61 2.51 -2.78
C GLN A 335 -3.68 3.30 -3.69
N PRO A 336 -3.69 3.01 -4.98
CA PRO A 336 -2.49 2.82 -5.78
C PRO A 336 -1.58 4.07 -5.75
N SER A 337 -0.69 4.13 -4.76
CA SER A 337 0.71 4.04 -5.18
C SER A 337 0.85 2.59 -5.58
N ILE A 338 0.64 2.31 -6.86
CA ILE A 338 1.34 1.21 -7.49
C ILE A 338 2.79 1.44 -7.02
N ASN A 339 3.24 0.71 -6.00
CA ASN A 339 4.66 0.47 -5.91
C ASN A 339 4.85 -0.41 -7.11
N ILE A 340 5.13 0.24 -8.24
CA ILE A 340 5.25 -0.38 -9.55
C ILE A 340 6.10 -1.58 -9.25
N CYS A 341 5.51 -2.79 -9.34
CA CYS A 341 6.32 -3.98 -9.27
C CYS A 341 7.37 -3.73 -10.34
N ARG A 342 8.62 -3.63 -9.90
CA ARG A 342 9.71 -3.21 -10.77
C ARG A 342 9.51 -3.93 -12.11
N PHE A 343 9.37 -3.15 -13.17
CA PHE A 343 9.00 -3.70 -14.46
C PHE A 343 9.93 -4.87 -14.79
N SER A 344 9.34 -6.02 -15.09
CA SER A 344 10.06 -7.20 -15.49
C SER A 344 9.65 -7.54 -16.92
N GLY A 345 10.49 -7.18 -17.89
CA GLY A 345 10.20 -7.46 -19.30
C GLY A 345 10.08 -8.96 -19.57
N GLN A 346 10.81 -9.81 -18.83
CA GLN A 346 10.67 -11.26 -18.92
C GLN A 346 9.30 -11.75 -18.43
N ASP A 347 8.82 -11.22 -17.30
CA ASP A 347 7.50 -11.58 -16.78
C ASP A 347 6.39 -11.07 -17.70
N PHE A 348 6.50 -9.83 -18.21
CA PHE A 348 5.58 -9.28 -19.19
C PHE A 348 5.46 -10.18 -20.43
N LEU A 349 6.59 -10.55 -21.03
CA LEU A 349 6.61 -11.40 -22.23
C LEU A 349 6.04 -12.80 -21.97
N ARG A 350 6.32 -13.39 -20.81
CA ARG A 350 5.74 -14.70 -20.42
C ARG A 350 4.22 -14.61 -20.25
N ARG A 351 3.70 -13.57 -19.60
CA ARG A 351 2.26 -13.39 -19.39
C ARG A 351 1.51 -13.18 -20.69
N PHE A 352 2.11 -12.45 -21.62
CA PHE A 352 1.51 -12.12 -22.91
C PHE A 352 2.04 -13.00 -24.03
N GLN A 353 2.55 -14.20 -23.70
CA GLN A 353 2.99 -15.16 -24.70
C GLN A 353 1.81 -15.53 -25.62
N GLY A 354 2.02 -15.46 -26.94
CA GLY A 354 0.99 -15.71 -27.94
C GLY A 354 -0.04 -14.57 -28.11
N LYS A 355 0.13 -13.44 -27.43
CA LYS A 355 -0.85 -12.33 -27.40
C LYS A 355 -0.49 -11.19 -28.35
N ARG A 356 -1.52 -10.48 -28.81
CA ARG A 356 -1.42 -9.29 -29.66
C ARG A 356 -1.94 -8.06 -28.91
N ILE A 357 -1.04 -7.10 -28.67
CA ILE A 357 -1.34 -5.85 -27.97
C ILE A 357 -1.22 -4.69 -28.97
N MET A 358 -2.18 -3.78 -29.00
CA MET A 358 -2.17 -2.63 -29.90
C MET A 358 -2.39 -1.31 -29.15
N PHE A 359 -1.50 -0.35 -29.39
CA PHE A 359 -1.67 1.06 -29.05
C PHE A 359 -2.38 1.78 -30.20
N VAL A 360 -3.38 2.59 -29.89
CA VAL A 360 -4.15 3.35 -30.88
C VAL A 360 -4.27 4.80 -30.43
N GLY A 361 -3.72 5.73 -31.20
CA GLY A 361 -3.82 7.14 -30.81
C GLY A 361 -2.91 8.09 -31.56
N ASP A 362 -2.63 9.21 -30.91
CA ASP A 362 -1.77 10.28 -31.41
C ASP A 362 -0.27 10.01 -31.17
N SER A 363 0.57 11.05 -31.28
CA SER A 363 2.01 10.93 -31.08
C SER A 363 2.43 10.57 -29.65
N LEU A 364 1.57 10.71 -28.64
CA LEU A 364 1.86 10.28 -27.28
C LEU A 364 1.66 8.77 -27.11
N SER A 365 0.74 8.16 -27.86
CA SER A 365 0.68 6.69 -28.01
C SER A 365 1.95 6.13 -28.62
N LEU A 366 2.52 6.80 -29.63
CA LEU A 366 3.83 6.43 -30.17
C LEU A 366 4.91 6.52 -29.09
N ASN A 367 4.91 7.58 -28.29
CA ASN A 367 5.88 7.81 -27.22
C ASN A 367 5.83 6.67 -26.17
N GLN A 368 4.62 6.27 -25.74
CA GLN A 368 4.43 5.15 -24.80
C GLN A 368 4.79 3.79 -25.43
N TRP A 369 4.40 3.54 -26.68
CA TRP A 369 4.71 2.29 -27.39
C TRP A 369 6.22 2.11 -27.61
N GLN A 370 6.94 3.18 -27.96
CA GLN A 370 8.40 3.15 -28.09
C GLN A 370 9.07 2.87 -26.74
N SER A 371 8.61 3.52 -25.67
CA SER A 371 9.09 3.24 -24.30
C SER A 371 8.95 1.75 -23.94
N LEU A 372 7.77 1.17 -24.13
CA LEU A 372 7.54 -0.25 -23.79
C LEU A 372 8.43 -1.16 -24.63
N THR A 373 8.57 -0.86 -25.92
CA THR A 373 9.46 -1.61 -26.82
C THR A 373 10.91 -1.60 -26.32
N CYS A 374 11.43 -0.42 -25.95
CA CYS A 374 12.78 -0.29 -25.40
C CYS A 374 12.94 -1.02 -24.07
N MET A 375 11.95 -0.93 -23.17
CA MET A 375 11.95 -1.63 -21.88
C MET A 375 11.97 -3.16 -22.05
N LEU A 376 11.23 -3.71 -23.03
CA LEU A 376 11.22 -5.13 -23.34
C LEU A 376 12.53 -5.60 -23.96
N HIS A 377 13.07 -4.83 -24.92
CA HIS A 377 14.36 -5.13 -25.54
C HIS A 377 15.50 -5.09 -24.52
N ALA A 378 15.51 -4.11 -23.62
CA ALA A 378 16.51 -4.01 -22.56
C ALA A 378 16.46 -5.19 -21.56
N ALA A 379 15.29 -5.79 -21.35
CA ALA A 379 15.14 -6.97 -20.48
C ALA A 379 15.61 -8.28 -21.13
N LEU A 380 15.67 -8.34 -22.46
CA LEU A 380 16.10 -9.50 -23.25
C LEU A 380 16.96 -9.06 -24.45
N PRO A 381 18.16 -8.50 -24.23
CA PRO A 381 18.98 -7.93 -25.29
C PRO A 381 19.52 -8.95 -26.30
N LYS A 382 19.39 -10.26 -26.00
CA LYS A 382 19.80 -11.36 -26.87
C LYS A 382 18.64 -11.96 -27.67
N SER A 383 17.39 -11.63 -27.34
CA SER A 383 16.22 -12.12 -28.08
C SER A 383 16.07 -11.37 -29.39
N ASN A 384 15.53 -12.04 -30.41
CA ASN A 384 15.32 -11.42 -31.72
C ASN A 384 14.03 -10.57 -31.69
N PHE A 385 14.12 -9.26 -31.95
CA PHE A 385 12.95 -8.38 -32.10
C PHE A 385 12.84 -7.97 -33.57
N LYS A 386 11.69 -8.27 -34.21
CA LYS A 386 11.43 -7.89 -35.60
C LYS A 386 10.53 -6.65 -35.65
N LEU A 387 11.04 -5.55 -36.19
CA LEU A 387 10.26 -4.33 -36.45
C LEU A 387 9.77 -4.31 -37.90
N GLN A 388 8.46 -4.15 -38.10
CA GLN A 388 7.85 -3.95 -39.41
C GLN A 388 6.96 -2.71 -39.39
N LYS A 389 7.00 -1.92 -40.46
CA LYS A 389 6.12 -0.76 -40.65
C LYS A 389 5.38 -0.88 -41.98
N THR A 390 4.06 -0.86 -41.91
CA THR A 390 3.17 -0.93 -43.08
C THR A 390 2.16 0.20 -42.97
N GLY A 391 2.36 1.26 -43.74
CA GLY A 391 1.54 2.47 -43.67
C GLY A 391 1.51 3.09 -42.27
N ASN A 392 0.31 3.20 -41.70
CA ASN A 392 0.07 3.75 -40.35
C ASN A 392 0.25 2.72 -39.21
N LEU A 393 0.53 1.47 -39.54
CA LEU A 393 0.72 0.39 -38.58
C LEU A 393 2.22 0.11 -38.39
N SER A 394 2.68 0.15 -37.14
CA SER A 394 4.02 -0.31 -36.74
C SER A 394 3.89 -1.54 -35.86
N THR A 395 4.68 -2.58 -36.11
CA THR A 395 4.60 -3.87 -35.41
C THR A 395 5.99 -4.27 -34.92
N ILE A 396 6.09 -4.57 -33.63
CA ILE A 396 7.21 -5.29 -33.03
C ILE A 396 6.75 -6.72 -32.78
N TYR A 397 7.45 -7.70 -33.36
CA TYR A 397 7.22 -9.11 -33.12
C TYR A 397 8.39 -9.72 -32.35
N VAL A 398 8.07 -10.47 -31.29
CA VAL A 398 9.03 -11.19 -30.45
C VAL A 398 8.83 -12.69 -30.66
N PRO A 399 9.59 -13.33 -31.58
CA PRO A 399 9.37 -14.73 -31.96
C PRO A 399 9.45 -15.70 -30.78
N ASP A 400 10.39 -15.49 -29.86
CA ASP A 400 10.61 -16.35 -28.69
C ASP A 400 9.35 -16.49 -27.81
N TYR A 401 8.46 -15.50 -27.84
CA TYR A 401 7.22 -15.47 -27.07
C TYR A 401 5.97 -15.47 -27.95
N ASN A 402 6.13 -15.58 -29.27
CA ASN A 402 5.06 -15.41 -30.25
C ASN A 402 4.15 -14.21 -29.93
N MET A 403 4.74 -13.09 -29.52
CA MET A 403 4.01 -11.91 -29.02
C MET A 403 4.20 -10.74 -29.99
N SER A 404 3.12 -10.00 -30.24
CA SER A 404 3.16 -8.82 -31.11
C SER A 404 2.70 -7.56 -30.37
N LEU A 405 3.48 -6.50 -30.48
CA LEU A 405 3.17 -5.16 -29.98
C LEU A 405 3.01 -4.18 -31.15
N LEU A 406 1.81 -3.65 -31.34
CA LEU A 406 1.46 -2.82 -32.49
C LEU A 406 1.14 -1.38 -32.09
N LEU A 407 1.36 -0.45 -33.01
CA LEU A 407 0.92 0.93 -32.95
C LEU A 407 0.13 1.26 -34.21
N SER A 408 -1.14 1.62 -34.03
CA SER A 408 -2.01 2.19 -35.07
C SER A 408 -2.13 3.70 -34.87
N ARG A 409 -1.60 4.49 -35.82
CA ARG A 409 -1.71 5.95 -35.76
C ARG A 409 -3.11 6.41 -36.12
N ASN A 410 -3.86 6.87 -35.12
CA ASN A 410 -5.16 7.49 -35.31
C ASN A 410 -5.33 8.58 -34.24
N ALA A 411 -4.90 9.80 -34.58
CA ALA A 411 -4.73 10.87 -33.60
C ALA A 411 -6.02 11.33 -32.91
N PHE A 412 -7.17 11.18 -33.59
CA PHE A 412 -8.48 11.63 -33.09
C PHE A 412 -9.40 10.47 -32.72
N LEU A 413 -8.99 9.22 -32.99
CA LEU A 413 -9.79 7.99 -33.00
C LEU A 413 -10.89 7.98 -34.06
N VAL A 414 -11.60 9.10 -34.23
CA VAL A 414 -12.58 9.35 -35.29
C VAL A 414 -11.94 9.65 -36.64
N ASP A 415 -12.74 9.53 -37.70
CA ASP A 415 -12.24 9.63 -39.07
C ASP A 415 -11.88 11.06 -39.45
N LEU A 416 -10.64 11.23 -39.91
CA LEU A 416 -10.21 12.39 -40.68
C LEU A 416 -10.22 12.01 -42.16
N VAL A 417 -11.19 12.52 -42.92
CA VAL A 417 -11.37 12.19 -44.33
C VAL A 417 -10.99 13.36 -45.22
N VAL A 418 -10.54 13.07 -46.44
CA VAL A 418 -10.32 14.09 -47.47
C VAL A 418 -11.52 14.08 -48.42
N ASP A 419 -12.28 15.18 -48.42
CA ASP A 419 -13.33 15.43 -49.38
C ASP A 419 -12.78 16.25 -50.54
N ALA A 420 -13.02 15.80 -51.78
CA ALA A 420 -12.45 16.42 -52.97
C ALA A 420 -12.86 17.89 -53.18
N LYS A 421 -13.98 18.33 -52.60
CA LYS A 421 -14.50 19.70 -52.75
C LYS A 421 -14.32 20.54 -51.49
N LYS A 422 -14.43 19.92 -50.32
CA LYS A 422 -14.46 20.62 -49.02
C LYS A 422 -13.13 20.53 -48.25
N GLY A 423 -12.17 19.75 -48.71
CA GLY A 423 -10.88 19.55 -48.04
C GLY A 423 -10.94 18.51 -46.93
N ARG A 424 -10.09 18.66 -45.91
CA ARG A 424 -9.94 17.69 -44.81
C ARG A 424 -11.05 17.90 -43.77
N ILE A 425 -11.85 16.88 -43.52
CA ILE A 425 -12.98 16.93 -42.60
C ILE A 425 -12.75 15.94 -41.45
N LEU A 426 -12.72 16.46 -40.23
CA LEU A 426 -12.75 15.65 -39.01
C LEU A 426 -14.20 15.31 -38.68
N LYS A 427 -14.60 14.05 -38.87
CA LYS A 427 -15.97 13.57 -38.63
C LYS A 427 -16.09 13.02 -37.23
N LEU A 428 -16.77 13.73 -36.33
CA LEU A 428 -16.85 13.35 -34.91
C LEU A 428 -17.73 12.13 -34.65
N ASP A 429 -18.55 11.72 -35.61
CA ASP A 429 -19.55 10.65 -35.54
C ASP A 429 -19.18 9.40 -36.37
N SER A 430 -17.94 9.30 -36.85
CA SER A 430 -17.50 8.22 -37.74
C SER A 430 -16.18 7.58 -37.28
N ILE A 431 -16.13 6.25 -37.21
CA ILE A 431 -14.92 5.44 -36.95
C ILE A 431 -14.89 4.25 -37.92
N LYS A 432 -14.70 4.51 -39.21
CA LYS A 432 -14.60 3.47 -40.25
C LYS A 432 -13.33 2.64 -40.10
N ASN A 433 -12.25 3.24 -39.64
CA ASN A 433 -10.97 2.55 -39.44
C ASN A 433 -10.97 1.60 -38.23
N GLY A 434 -12.04 1.59 -37.43
CA GLY A 434 -12.13 0.79 -36.21
C GLY A 434 -12.05 -0.72 -36.44
N ASP A 435 -12.45 -1.21 -37.62
CA ASP A 435 -12.36 -2.64 -37.95
C ASP A 435 -10.94 -3.21 -37.82
N SER A 436 -9.92 -2.37 -38.03
CA SER A 436 -8.52 -2.75 -37.86
C SER A 436 -8.10 -3.02 -36.41
N TRP A 437 -8.92 -2.61 -35.43
CA TRP A 437 -8.64 -2.79 -33.99
C TRP A 437 -9.30 -4.05 -33.42
N LYS A 438 -10.16 -4.73 -34.19
CA LYS A 438 -10.84 -5.95 -33.74
C LYS A 438 -9.86 -7.13 -33.65
N GLY A 439 -10.14 -8.06 -32.72
CA GLY A 439 -9.40 -9.31 -32.60
C GLY A 439 -8.04 -9.22 -31.89
N PHE A 440 -7.72 -8.09 -31.27
CA PHE A 440 -6.56 -7.94 -30.40
C PHE A 440 -6.88 -8.38 -28.96
N ASP A 441 -5.90 -8.93 -28.25
CA ASP A 441 -6.06 -9.34 -26.86
C ASP A 441 -6.05 -8.13 -25.91
N MET A 442 -5.40 -7.04 -26.32
CA MET A 442 -5.35 -5.79 -25.56
C MET A 442 -5.30 -4.57 -26.48
N LEU A 443 -6.15 -3.58 -26.20
CA LEU A 443 -6.20 -2.29 -26.87
C LEU A 443 -5.89 -1.17 -25.88
N ILE A 444 -4.96 -0.28 -26.22
CA ILE A 444 -4.57 0.86 -25.38
C ILE A 444 -4.77 2.13 -26.20
N PHE A 445 -5.84 2.85 -25.91
CA PHE A 445 -6.25 4.04 -26.63
C PHE A 445 -5.68 5.32 -26.01
N ASN A 446 -5.37 6.32 -26.81
CA ASN A 446 -5.12 7.69 -26.36
C ASN A 446 -5.56 8.70 -27.42
N THR A 447 -6.04 9.85 -26.99
CA THR A 447 -6.23 11.00 -27.87
C THR A 447 -6.40 12.27 -27.05
N TRP A 448 -5.61 13.31 -27.35
CA TRP A 448 -5.83 14.68 -26.85
C TRP A 448 -4.92 15.71 -27.52
N HIS A 449 -3.63 15.38 -27.66
CA HIS A 449 -2.60 16.36 -27.99
C HIS A 449 -2.88 17.09 -29.31
N TRP A 450 -3.34 16.36 -30.32
CA TRP A 450 -3.63 16.91 -31.64
C TRP A 450 -4.91 17.75 -31.71
N TRP A 451 -5.84 17.59 -30.76
CA TRP A 451 -7.05 18.41 -30.70
C TRP A 451 -6.72 19.88 -30.44
N LEU A 452 -5.58 20.14 -29.78
CA LEU A 452 -5.11 21.48 -29.46
C LEU A 452 -4.43 22.22 -30.63
N HIS A 453 -4.17 21.52 -31.76
CA HIS A 453 -3.52 22.14 -32.90
C HIS A 453 -4.35 23.29 -33.50
N LYS A 454 -3.66 24.39 -33.80
CA LYS A 454 -4.24 25.60 -34.40
C LYS A 454 -3.41 26.04 -35.61
N GLY A 455 -3.99 26.89 -36.45
CA GLY A 455 -3.30 27.45 -37.62
C GLY A 455 -2.81 26.35 -38.58
N SER A 456 -1.57 26.45 -39.03
CA SER A 456 -0.94 25.51 -39.98
C SER A 456 -0.74 24.10 -39.43
N GLN A 457 -0.76 23.92 -38.10
CA GLN A 457 -0.64 22.60 -37.47
C GLN A 457 -1.97 21.84 -37.47
N LYS A 458 -3.09 22.52 -37.76
CA LYS A 458 -4.43 21.93 -37.78
C LYS A 458 -4.56 20.95 -38.96
N PRO A 459 -4.77 19.65 -38.70
CA PRO A 459 -4.82 18.65 -39.76
C PRO A 459 -6.19 18.56 -40.45
N TRP A 460 -7.18 19.34 -40.00
CA TRP A 460 -8.50 19.44 -40.61
C TRP A 460 -8.80 20.87 -41.07
N ASP A 461 -9.63 21.00 -42.10
CA ASP A 461 -10.16 22.27 -42.57
C ASP A 461 -11.55 22.53 -41.95
N TYR A 462 -12.33 21.46 -41.73
CA TYR A 462 -13.65 21.48 -41.10
C TYR A 462 -13.84 20.37 -40.07
N ILE A 463 -14.76 20.57 -39.13
CA ILE A 463 -15.24 19.59 -38.15
C ILE A 463 -16.71 19.31 -38.45
N GLN A 464 -17.08 18.04 -38.54
CA GLN A 464 -18.45 17.60 -38.81
C GLN A 464 -19.06 16.92 -37.58
N GLN A 465 -20.30 17.29 -37.25
CA GLN A 465 -21.13 16.65 -36.23
C GLN A 465 -22.53 16.40 -36.83
N GLY A 466 -22.88 15.14 -37.09
CA GLY A 466 -24.06 14.79 -37.87
C GLY A 466 -23.97 15.42 -39.26
N ASP A 467 -25.05 16.07 -39.70
CA ASP A 467 -25.09 16.74 -41.00
C ASP A 467 -24.49 18.16 -41.00
N LYS A 468 -24.05 18.66 -39.83
CA LYS A 468 -23.53 20.02 -39.69
C LYS A 468 -22.02 20.08 -39.86
N LEU A 469 -21.57 21.02 -40.69
CA LEU A 469 -20.16 21.28 -40.97
C LEU A 469 -19.73 22.62 -40.35
N TYR A 470 -18.71 22.57 -39.51
CA TYR A 470 -18.17 23.71 -38.78
C TYR A 470 -16.75 24.01 -39.27
N LYS A 471 -16.42 25.28 -39.52
CA LYS A 471 -15.04 25.69 -39.84
C LYS A 471 -14.09 25.49 -38.66
N ASP A 472 -14.64 25.62 -37.46
CA ASP A 472 -13.96 25.35 -36.20
C ASP A 472 -15.02 25.10 -35.11
N MET A 473 -14.64 24.40 -34.04
CA MET A 473 -15.52 24.07 -32.91
C MET A 473 -14.77 24.26 -31.59
N ASP A 474 -15.49 24.49 -30.49
CA ASP A 474 -14.84 24.39 -29.17
C ASP A 474 -14.14 23.03 -29.01
N ARG A 475 -12.90 23.04 -28.51
CA ARG A 475 -12.06 21.83 -28.47
C ARG A 475 -12.60 20.78 -27.52
N LEU A 476 -13.16 21.19 -26.37
CA LEU A 476 -13.73 20.26 -25.39
C LEU A 476 -15.04 19.68 -25.90
N VAL A 477 -15.85 20.48 -26.61
CA VAL A 477 -17.06 19.99 -27.28
C VAL A 477 -16.71 18.98 -28.35
N ALA A 478 -15.79 19.31 -29.27
CA ALA A 478 -15.38 18.40 -30.34
C ALA A 478 -14.78 17.10 -29.79
N PHE A 479 -13.92 17.20 -28.77
CA PHE A 479 -13.31 16.08 -28.08
C PHE A 479 -14.36 15.18 -27.41
N SER A 480 -15.32 15.77 -26.70
CA SER A 480 -16.40 15.05 -26.03
C SER A 480 -17.25 14.26 -27.04
N GLU A 481 -17.63 14.89 -28.16
CA GLU A 481 -18.43 14.23 -29.19
C GLU A 481 -17.66 13.10 -29.88
N GLY A 482 -16.39 13.31 -30.23
CA GLY A 482 -15.55 12.26 -30.80
C GLY A 482 -15.34 11.08 -29.84
N LEU A 483 -15.12 11.37 -28.55
CA LEU A 483 -14.90 10.34 -27.53
C LEU A 483 -16.19 9.53 -27.23
N LYS A 484 -17.38 10.15 -27.30
CA LYS A 484 -18.67 9.43 -27.24
C LYS A 484 -18.87 8.50 -28.44
N THR A 485 -18.39 8.88 -29.63
CA THR A 485 -18.42 7.99 -30.80
C THR A 485 -17.49 6.80 -30.60
N TRP A 486 -16.29 7.03 -30.07
CA TRP A 486 -15.36 5.96 -29.69
C TRP A 486 -15.95 5.03 -28.62
N SER A 487 -16.60 5.57 -27.60
CA SER A 487 -17.19 4.76 -26.53
C SER A 487 -18.29 3.84 -27.07
N LYS A 488 -19.17 4.35 -27.94
CA LYS A 488 -20.18 3.54 -28.64
C LYS A 488 -19.55 2.46 -29.52
N TRP A 489 -18.45 2.79 -30.20
CA TRP A 489 -17.73 1.82 -31.02
C TRP A 489 -17.17 0.69 -30.14
N VAL A 490 -16.53 1.00 -29.01
CA VAL A 490 -16.00 -0.02 -28.09
C VAL A 490 -17.12 -0.92 -27.59
N ASP A 491 -18.21 -0.33 -27.08
CA ASP A 491 -19.37 -1.04 -26.54
C ASP A 491 -20.04 -1.97 -27.57
N SER A 492 -20.03 -1.59 -28.84
CA SER A 492 -20.66 -2.37 -29.91
C SER A 492 -19.74 -3.44 -30.51
N ASN A 493 -18.42 -3.32 -30.36
CA ASN A 493 -17.46 -4.12 -31.13
C ASN A 493 -16.48 -4.94 -30.29
N ILE A 494 -16.34 -4.64 -28.99
CA ILE A 494 -15.35 -5.30 -28.13
C ILE A 494 -16.04 -6.26 -27.16
N ASN A 495 -15.52 -7.48 -27.10
CA ASN A 495 -15.93 -8.45 -26.10
C ASN A 495 -14.95 -8.39 -24.90
N PRO A 496 -15.36 -7.91 -23.72
CA PRO A 496 -14.47 -7.75 -22.56
C PRO A 496 -13.96 -9.07 -21.99
N SER A 497 -14.57 -10.21 -22.34
CA SER A 497 -14.04 -11.53 -21.97
C SER A 497 -12.83 -11.97 -22.81
N LYS A 498 -12.61 -11.33 -23.96
CA LYS A 498 -11.53 -11.66 -24.91
C LYS A 498 -10.47 -10.56 -25.03
N THR A 499 -10.90 -9.31 -24.93
CA THR A 499 -10.04 -8.14 -25.16
C THR A 499 -10.06 -7.23 -23.94
N GLN A 500 -8.88 -6.94 -23.40
CA GLN A 500 -8.71 -5.90 -22.38
C GLN A 500 -8.59 -4.53 -23.06
N VAL A 501 -9.31 -3.53 -22.55
CA VAL A 501 -9.27 -2.17 -23.11
C VAL A 501 -8.77 -1.20 -22.06
N PHE A 502 -7.80 -0.39 -22.43
CA PHE A 502 -7.27 0.70 -21.64
C PHE A 502 -7.41 2.03 -22.38
N PHE A 503 -7.59 3.09 -21.61
CA PHE A 503 -7.45 4.46 -22.10
C PHE A 503 -6.31 5.14 -21.34
N GLN A 504 -5.26 5.56 -22.05
CA GLN A 504 -4.19 6.39 -21.51
C GLN A 504 -4.74 7.77 -21.20
N GLY A 505 -4.59 8.21 -19.96
CA GLY A 505 -4.98 9.54 -19.50
C GLY A 505 -4.32 10.68 -20.28
N ILE A 506 -4.80 11.89 -20.01
CA ILE A 506 -4.39 13.09 -20.73
C ILE A 506 -2.91 13.39 -20.45
N SER A 507 -2.08 13.41 -21.50
CA SER A 507 -0.71 13.90 -21.38
C SER A 507 -0.72 15.44 -21.33
N PRO A 508 -0.16 16.07 -20.29
CA PRO A 508 -0.09 17.54 -20.20
C PRO A 508 0.99 18.11 -21.12
N THR A 509 0.97 19.44 -21.25
CA THR A 509 2.06 20.21 -21.87
C THR A 509 2.60 21.22 -20.85
N HIS A 510 3.82 21.70 -21.06
CA HIS A 510 4.48 22.68 -20.17
C HIS A 510 5.00 23.89 -20.96
N TYR A 511 4.12 24.53 -21.73
CA TYR A 511 4.43 25.74 -22.50
C TYR A 511 4.30 27.03 -21.69
N ASN A 512 3.65 27.00 -20.52
CA ASN A 512 3.36 28.20 -19.72
C ASN A 512 3.77 28.01 -18.26
N GLY A 513 4.91 28.59 -17.88
CA GLY A 513 5.47 28.47 -16.54
C GLY A 513 4.64 29.09 -15.41
N ALA A 514 3.69 29.97 -15.74
CA ALA A 514 2.75 30.49 -14.75
C ALA A 514 1.91 29.37 -14.11
N GLU A 515 1.70 28.24 -14.80
CA GLU A 515 0.98 27.08 -14.26
C GLU A 515 1.74 26.36 -13.13
N TRP A 516 3.04 26.61 -12.96
CA TRP A 516 3.83 26.09 -11.85
C TRP A 516 4.52 27.20 -11.05
N ASN A 517 3.90 28.39 -11.02
CA ASN A 517 4.38 29.58 -10.29
C ASN A 517 5.79 30.06 -10.72
N ALA A 518 6.23 29.74 -11.93
CA ALA A 518 7.44 30.30 -12.50
C ALA A 518 7.18 31.68 -13.12
N THR A 519 8.27 32.39 -13.44
CA THR A 519 8.19 33.72 -14.05
C THR A 519 7.51 33.66 -15.42
N LYS A 520 6.79 34.73 -15.78
CA LYS A 520 6.09 34.85 -17.06
C LYS A 520 7.07 34.68 -18.23
N GLY A 521 6.72 33.81 -19.18
CA GLY A 521 7.58 33.47 -20.32
C GLY A 521 8.45 32.23 -20.10
N THR A 522 8.49 31.68 -18.89
CA THR A 522 9.11 30.37 -18.62
C THR A 522 8.33 29.27 -19.33
N THR A 523 9.05 28.26 -19.82
CA THR A 523 8.51 27.04 -20.46
C THR A 523 9.25 25.82 -19.87
N CYS A 524 9.06 24.62 -20.41
CA CYS A 524 9.87 23.46 -20.04
C CYS A 524 11.38 23.63 -20.33
N LYS A 525 11.79 24.63 -21.12
CA LYS A 525 13.20 24.87 -21.47
C LYS A 525 14.02 25.25 -20.23
N GLY A 526 15.02 24.43 -19.93
CA GLY A 526 15.94 24.63 -18.80
C GLY A 526 15.43 24.05 -17.47
N GLU A 527 14.23 23.47 -17.45
CA GLU A 527 13.71 22.79 -16.27
C GLU A 527 14.40 21.44 -16.10
N THR A 528 15.04 21.21 -14.95
CA THR A 528 15.84 19.99 -14.67
C THR A 528 15.35 19.21 -13.46
N GLN A 529 14.31 19.71 -12.80
CA GLN A 529 13.72 19.07 -11.62
C GLN A 529 12.20 19.03 -11.75
N PRO A 530 11.57 17.96 -11.24
CA PRO A 530 10.13 17.91 -11.14
C PRO A 530 9.60 18.96 -10.16
N ILE A 531 8.30 19.20 -10.21
CA ILE A 531 7.60 19.98 -9.20
C ILE A 531 7.51 19.14 -7.93
N GLY A 532 7.89 19.73 -6.80
CA GLY A 532 7.81 19.09 -5.49
C GLY A 532 6.37 19.02 -4.97
N GLY A 533 6.04 17.91 -4.29
CA GLY A 533 4.72 17.69 -3.69
C GLY A 533 3.72 16.99 -4.61
N PRO A 534 2.52 16.64 -4.09
CA PRO A 534 1.55 15.81 -4.82
C PRO A 534 0.56 16.60 -5.69
N VAL A 535 0.63 17.94 -5.69
CA VAL A 535 -0.36 18.81 -6.34
C VAL A 535 0.32 19.70 -7.37
N TYR A 536 -0.22 19.72 -8.59
CA TYR A 536 0.19 20.67 -9.62
C TYR A 536 -0.50 22.01 -9.41
N PRO A 537 0.23 23.14 -9.31
CA PRO A 537 -0.37 24.45 -9.00
C PRO A 537 -1.40 24.95 -10.02
N GLY A 538 -1.22 24.62 -11.30
CA GLY A 538 -2.11 25.02 -12.40
C GLY A 538 -3.47 24.33 -12.43
N GLY A 539 -3.72 23.41 -11.48
CA GLY A 539 -5.00 22.73 -11.33
C GLY A 539 -5.23 21.59 -12.33
N ALA A 540 -6.47 21.11 -12.37
CA ALA A 540 -6.88 19.99 -13.20
C ALA A 540 -7.12 20.41 -14.65
N LEU A 541 -6.75 19.55 -15.60
CA LEU A 541 -7.02 19.78 -17.02
C LEU A 541 -8.50 19.45 -17.33
N PRO A 542 -9.29 20.38 -17.90
CA PRO A 542 -10.67 20.13 -18.31
C PRO A 542 -10.95 18.84 -19.12
N PRO A 543 -10.12 18.41 -20.09
CA PRO A 543 -10.35 17.15 -20.82
C PRO A 543 -10.35 15.89 -19.94
N VAL A 544 -9.75 15.93 -18.74
CA VAL A 544 -9.77 14.79 -17.80
C VAL A 544 -11.21 14.48 -17.36
N ALA A 545 -12.01 15.52 -17.12
CA ALA A 545 -13.42 15.36 -16.75
C ALA A 545 -14.23 14.72 -17.90
N VAL A 546 -13.93 15.09 -19.15
CA VAL A 546 -14.55 14.50 -20.34
C VAL A 546 -14.22 13.01 -20.44
N VAL A 547 -12.94 12.62 -20.31
CA VAL A 547 -12.54 11.21 -20.34
C VAL A 547 -13.24 10.43 -19.23
N LYS A 548 -13.17 10.90 -17.98
CA LYS A 548 -13.80 10.21 -16.84
C LYS A 548 -15.31 10.07 -17.00
N GLY A 549 -15.98 11.11 -17.50
CA GLY A 549 -17.43 11.09 -17.74
C GLY A 549 -17.85 10.18 -18.91
N VAL A 550 -17.04 10.05 -19.95
CA VAL A 550 -17.33 9.09 -21.03
C VAL A 550 -17.11 7.67 -20.54
N LEU A 551 -15.97 7.37 -19.90
CA LEU A 551 -15.65 6.03 -19.42
C LEU A 551 -16.67 5.52 -18.38
N SER A 552 -17.19 6.39 -17.50
CA SER A 552 -18.18 6.01 -16.49
C SER A 552 -19.53 5.58 -17.08
N ASN A 553 -19.81 5.98 -18.33
CA ASN A 553 -21.07 5.70 -19.02
C ASN A 553 -20.96 4.53 -20.01
N MET A 554 -19.79 3.88 -20.10
CA MET A 554 -19.56 2.74 -20.98
C MET A 554 -20.09 1.45 -20.38
N THR A 555 -20.62 0.58 -21.22
CA THR A 555 -21.01 -0.77 -20.83
C THR A 555 -19.82 -1.72 -20.81
N THR A 556 -18.85 -1.53 -21.71
CA THR A 556 -17.58 -2.26 -21.70
C THR A 556 -16.63 -1.63 -20.68
N ALA A 557 -16.14 -2.43 -19.75
CA ALA A 557 -15.14 -1.98 -18.78
C ALA A 557 -13.84 -1.57 -19.49
N VAL A 558 -13.43 -0.31 -19.29
CA VAL A 558 -12.17 0.25 -19.80
C VAL A 558 -11.30 0.70 -18.63
N GLY A 559 -10.07 0.19 -18.56
CA GLY A 559 -9.10 0.63 -17.57
C GLY A 559 -8.54 2.02 -17.90
N LEU A 560 -8.76 3.00 -17.02
CA LEU A 560 -8.11 4.31 -17.14
C LEU A 560 -6.69 4.25 -16.57
N LEU A 561 -5.69 4.44 -17.43
CA LEU A 561 -4.32 4.69 -17.00
C LEU A 561 -4.20 6.18 -16.65
N ASP A 562 -4.57 6.56 -15.42
CA ASP A 562 -4.64 7.97 -14.98
C ASP A 562 -3.24 8.55 -14.73
N VAL A 563 -2.60 8.96 -15.84
CA VAL A 563 -1.22 9.51 -15.86
C VAL A 563 -1.15 11.03 -15.79
N THR A 564 -2.28 11.72 -15.69
CA THR A 564 -2.32 13.17 -15.94
C THR A 564 -1.53 13.94 -14.89
N THR A 565 -1.91 13.82 -13.62
CA THR A 565 -1.31 14.61 -12.53
C THR A 565 0.15 14.25 -12.29
N LEU A 566 0.52 12.96 -12.33
CA LEU A 566 1.92 12.57 -12.20
C LEU A 566 2.78 13.15 -13.33
N SER A 567 2.22 13.30 -14.53
CA SER A 567 2.94 13.87 -15.66
C SER A 567 2.98 15.40 -15.58
N GLN A 568 1.96 16.05 -15.00
CA GLN A 568 1.97 17.51 -14.74
C GLN A 568 3.10 17.90 -13.78
N LEU A 569 3.48 17.01 -12.87
CA LEU A 569 4.60 17.26 -11.96
C LEU A 569 5.98 17.18 -12.66
N ARG A 570 6.03 16.76 -13.92
CA ARG A 570 7.26 16.42 -14.64
C ARG A 570 7.64 17.43 -15.72
N LYS A 571 7.60 18.73 -15.40
CA LYS A 571 8.07 19.79 -16.32
C LYS A 571 9.50 19.59 -16.86
N ASP A 572 10.32 18.82 -16.13
CA ASP A 572 11.69 18.40 -16.48
C ASP A 572 11.78 17.30 -17.55
N GLY A 573 10.69 16.58 -17.82
CA GLY A 573 10.70 15.35 -18.63
C GLY A 573 10.61 15.55 -20.15
N HIS A 574 10.47 16.79 -20.60
CA HIS A 574 10.25 17.12 -22.02
C HIS A 574 11.57 17.23 -22.80
N PRO A 575 11.57 16.90 -24.12
CA PRO A 575 12.72 17.10 -24.98
C PRO A 575 13.14 18.57 -25.11
N SER A 576 12.21 19.52 -24.98
CA SER A 576 12.46 20.94 -25.19
C SER A 576 13.17 21.18 -26.54
N VAL A 577 14.37 21.76 -26.51
CA VAL A 577 15.20 22.06 -27.69
C VAL A 577 15.88 20.82 -28.30
N TYR A 578 15.79 19.67 -27.65
CA TYR A 578 16.34 18.40 -28.13
C TYR A 578 15.31 17.55 -28.88
N GLY A 579 14.08 18.07 -29.01
CA GLY A 579 12.97 17.42 -29.71
C GLY A 579 12.83 17.82 -31.18
N ILE A 580 11.61 17.68 -31.68
CA ILE A 580 11.25 18.03 -33.06
C ILE A 580 11.44 19.54 -33.26
N GLY A 581 12.23 19.93 -34.26
CA GLY A 581 12.59 21.33 -34.54
C GLY A 581 13.92 21.79 -33.94
N GLY A 582 14.57 20.96 -33.11
CA GLY A 582 15.91 21.21 -32.56
C GLY A 582 16.02 22.53 -31.79
N GLN A 583 17.18 23.18 -31.87
CA GLN A 583 17.48 24.45 -31.19
C GLN A 583 16.50 25.61 -31.54
N LYS A 584 15.79 25.51 -32.66
CA LYS A 584 14.80 26.50 -33.12
C LYS A 584 13.39 26.21 -32.59
N GLY A 585 13.16 25.02 -32.04
CA GLY A 585 11.91 24.58 -31.45
C GLY A 585 11.96 24.55 -29.92
N ASN A 586 10.81 24.26 -29.31
CA ASN A 586 10.71 23.99 -27.89
C ASN A 586 9.56 23.00 -27.68
N ASP A 587 9.86 21.71 -27.72
CA ASP A 587 8.87 20.66 -27.55
C ASP A 587 8.58 20.45 -26.07
N CYS A 588 7.48 21.03 -25.59
CA CYS A 588 6.97 20.84 -24.23
C CYS A 588 5.69 19.99 -24.22
N SER A 589 5.51 19.10 -25.21
CA SER A 589 4.36 18.20 -25.29
C SER A 589 4.74 16.72 -25.35
N HIS A 590 5.81 16.35 -26.05
CA HIS A 590 6.34 14.99 -26.06
C HIS A 590 7.30 14.75 -24.88
N TRP A 591 7.71 13.51 -24.66
CA TRP A 591 8.56 13.13 -23.52
C TRP A 591 9.84 12.45 -23.97
N CYS A 592 10.93 12.75 -23.25
CA CYS A 592 12.19 12.02 -23.38
C CYS A 592 12.01 10.54 -23.04
N LEU A 593 12.78 9.68 -23.70
CA LEU A 593 12.94 8.26 -23.38
C LEU A 593 14.43 7.97 -23.09
N ALA A 594 14.82 7.35 -21.99
CA ALA A 594 14.00 6.93 -20.83
C ALA A 594 13.39 8.12 -20.08
N GLY A 595 12.20 7.93 -19.47
CA GLY A 595 11.49 9.03 -18.82
C GLY A 595 10.05 8.75 -18.39
N VAL A 596 9.19 9.77 -18.54
CA VAL A 596 7.79 9.75 -18.08
C VAL A 596 6.97 8.60 -18.70
N PRO A 597 7.09 8.28 -20.01
CA PRO A 597 6.38 7.14 -20.60
C PRO A 597 6.80 5.78 -20.04
N ASP A 598 8.03 5.64 -19.51
CA ASP A 598 8.44 4.41 -18.81
C ASP A 598 7.63 4.23 -17.53
N THR A 599 7.33 5.34 -16.83
CA THR A 599 6.43 5.33 -15.67
C THR A 599 5.01 4.95 -16.08
N TRP A 600 4.51 5.41 -17.23
CA TRP A 600 3.20 4.99 -17.74
C TRP A 600 3.14 3.48 -18.01
N ASN A 601 4.17 2.92 -18.64
CA ASN A 601 4.26 1.48 -18.91
C ASN A 601 4.45 0.65 -17.65
N GLN A 602 5.17 1.19 -16.68
CA GLN A 602 5.28 0.64 -15.35
C GLN A 602 3.92 0.57 -14.63
N LEU A 603 3.10 1.63 -14.71
CA LEU A 603 1.76 1.65 -14.15
C LEU A 603 0.83 0.67 -14.88
N LEU A 604 0.90 0.63 -16.21
CA LEU A 604 0.16 -0.34 -17.03
C LEU A 604 0.52 -1.78 -16.62
N TYR A 605 1.81 -2.12 -16.57
CA TYR A 605 2.27 -3.42 -16.11
C TYR A 605 1.80 -3.72 -14.69
N GLY A 606 1.88 -2.74 -13.78
CA GLY A 606 1.38 -2.84 -12.42
C GLY A 606 -0.09 -3.25 -12.38
N ILE A 607 -0.95 -2.59 -13.16
CA ILE A 607 -2.38 -2.95 -13.26
C ILE A 607 -2.54 -4.39 -13.77
N LEU A 608 -1.83 -4.75 -14.83
CA LEU A 608 -1.94 -6.05 -15.50
C LEU A 608 -1.53 -7.25 -14.62
N ILE A 609 -0.66 -7.06 -13.64
CA ILE A 609 -0.22 -8.13 -12.74
C ILE A 609 -0.99 -8.15 -11.40
N THR A 610 -1.62 -7.04 -11.02
CA THR A 610 -2.46 -6.97 -9.82
C THR A 610 -3.89 -7.45 -10.07
N ASP A 611 -4.39 -7.34 -11.29
CA ASP A 611 -5.69 -7.87 -11.70
C ASP A 611 -5.61 -9.37 -12.02
N GLY A 612 -5.49 -10.18 -10.96
CA GLY A 612 -5.68 -11.61 -11.03
C GLY A 612 -7.15 -11.97 -11.24
N LYS A 613 -7.62 -11.87 -12.51
CA LYS A 613 -8.92 -12.30 -13.09
C LYS A 613 -9.96 -11.20 -13.30
N SER A 614 -10.11 -10.80 -14.57
CA SER A 614 -11.38 -10.67 -15.32
C SER A 614 -12.68 -10.39 -14.54
N ARG A 615 -13.31 -9.25 -14.90
CA ARG A 615 -14.73 -8.81 -14.74
C ARG A 615 -14.98 -7.76 -13.63
N ILE A 616 -15.36 -6.56 -14.08
CA ILE A 616 -16.62 -5.94 -13.61
C ILE A 616 -17.70 -6.43 -14.57
#